data_AF-A0A143YG80-F1
#
_entry.id   AF-A0A143YG80-F1
#
_cell.length_a   1.000
_cell.length_b   1.000
_cell.length_c   1.000
_cell.angle_alpha   90.00
_cell.angle_beta   90.00
_cell.angle_gamma   90.00
#
_symmetry.space_group_name_H-M   'P 1'
#
loop_
_entity.id
_entity.type
_entity.pdbx_description
1 polymer ?
#
loop_
_entity_poly.entity_id
_entity_poly.type
_entity_poly.pdbx_seq_one_letter_code
_entity_poly.pdbx_strand_id
1 'polypeptide(L)'
;MDKMVESFIQLIRDALENVGDEYYKLTTTYRTLGVVRERIFCYELYHQMRLIQSTRGLTDIQIHGEIDKSGHVGFDRNARKNPDFVFHIPGMMQGNAIVVEVKGKIEGNYQEGVYKDIVTLSKFTNYKHYYHSGILIIYNYTYDEFLHNMGEFLKNRLQENKVPTDKIIIICKKSKSIPSVIKKLNDFLEEVE
;
A
#
# COMPACT_ATOMS: atom_id res chain seq x y z
N MET A 1 -8.02 -1.65 -16.35
CA MET A 1 -6.69 -1.26 -15.84
C MET A 1 -5.68 -2.08 -16.67
N ASP A 2 -4.36 -1.90 -16.53
CA ASP A 2 -3.42 -2.79 -17.23
C ASP A 2 -3.62 -4.23 -16.70
N LYS A 3 -3.75 -5.24 -17.58
CA LYS A 3 -3.97 -6.64 -17.19
C LYS A 3 -2.87 -7.16 -16.25
N MET A 4 -1.65 -6.66 -16.41
CA MET A 4 -0.54 -7.00 -15.53
C MET A 4 -0.73 -6.41 -14.12
N VAL A 5 -1.20 -5.17 -14.03
CA VAL A 5 -1.47 -4.53 -12.73
C VAL A 5 -2.63 -5.24 -12.00
N GLU A 6 -3.67 -5.63 -12.73
CA GLU A 6 -4.80 -6.39 -12.19
C GLU A 6 -4.35 -7.75 -11.58
N SER A 7 -3.43 -8.46 -12.24
CA SER A 7 -2.94 -9.74 -11.72
C SER A 7 -2.12 -9.58 -10.43
N PHE A 8 -1.35 -8.51 -10.30
CA PHE A 8 -0.61 -8.21 -9.07
C PHE A 8 -1.49 -7.72 -7.93
N ILE A 9 -2.52 -6.93 -8.23
CA ILE A 9 -3.53 -6.56 -7.23
C ILE A 9 -4.20 -7.83 -6.69
N GLN A 10 -4.55 -8.78 -7.57
CA GLN A 10 -5.13 -10.05 -7.14
C GLN A 10 -4.13 -10.88 -6.32
N LEU A 11 -2.84 -10.90 -6.69
CA LEU A 11 -1.80 -11.54 -5.88
C LEU A 11 -1.72 -10.93 -4.47
N ILE A 12 -1.70 -9.60 -4.36
CA ILE A 12 -1.65 -8.89 -3.06
C ILE A 12 -2.90 -9.22 -2.24
N ARG A 13 -4.08 -9.20 -2.87
CA ARG A 13 -5.34 -9.59 -2.24
C ARG A 13 -5.25 -10.99 -1.64
N ASP A 14 -4.87 -11.97 -2.44
CA ASP A 14 -4.80 -13.37 -2.00
C ASP A 14 -3.75 -13.55 -0.89
N ALA A 15 -2.65 -12.79 -0.94
CA ALA A 15 -1.65 -12.77 0.12
C ALA A 15 -2.22 -12.22 1.43
N LEU A 16 -2.97 -11.11 1.37
CA LEU A 16 -3.64 -10.50 2.54
C LEU A 16 -4.65 -11.45 3.19
N GLU A 17 -5.35 -12.28 2.41
CA GLU A 17 -6.28 -13.28 2.96
C GLU A 17 -5.57 -14.40 3.75
N ASN A 18 -4.29 -14.63 3.48
CA ASN A 18 -3.50 -15.66 4.16
C ASN A 18 -2.76 -15.15 5.40
N VAL A 19 -2.65 -13.83 5.60
CA VAL A 19 -2.00 -13.26 6.79
C VAL A 19 -2.77 -13.63 8.06
N GLY A 20 -2.06 -14.23 9.03
CA GLY A 20 -2.59 -14.60 10.35
C GLY A 20 -3.04 -13.40 11.20
N ASP A 21 -4.06 -13.59 12.05
CA ASP A 21 -4.56 -12.54 12.95
C ASP A 21 -3.50 -12.03 13.94
N GLU A 22 -2.53 -12.90 14.29
CA GLU A 22 -1.39 -12.58 15.16
C GLU A 22 -0.47 -11.48 14.61
N TYR A 23 -0.53 -11.20 13.31
CA TYR A 23 0.28 -10.16 12.66
C TYR A 23 -0.42 -8.79 12.61
N TYR A 24 -1.73 -8.72 12.85
CA TYR A 24 -2.50 -7.47 12.85
C TYR A 24 -2.20 -6.63 14.10
N LYS A 25 -2.08 -7.29 15.26
CA LYS A 25 -1.70 -6.68 16.54
C LYS A 25 -0.85 -7.66 17.34
N LEU A 26 0.34 -7.22 17.76
CA LEU A 26 1.23 -8.05 18.59
C LEU A 26 0.89 -7.91 20.06
N THR A 27 0.43 -9.00 20.65
CA THR A 27 0.28 -9.10 22.10
C THR A 27 1.65 -9.05 22.76
N THR A 28 1.85 -8.10 23.67
CA THR A 28 3.06 -8.03 24.50
C THR A 28 2.71 -8.22 25.96
N THR A 29 3.69 -8.60 26.77
CA THR A 29 3.52 -8.80 28.23
C THR A 29 2.97 -7.56 28.95
N TYR A 30 3.14 -6.36 28.38
CA TYR A 30 2.70 -5.08 28.93
C TYR A 30 1.50 -4.45 28.20
N ARG A 31 1.05 -5.00 27.07
CA ARG A 31 -0.13 -4.55 26.32
C ARG A 31 -0.90 -5.75 25.78
N THR A 32 -1.86 -6.20 26.58
CA THR A 32 -2.72 -7.34 26.28
C THR A 32 -3.67 -7.09 25.10
N LEU A 33 -4.03 -5.83 24.83
CA LEU A 33 -4.82 -5.42 23.65
C LEU A 33 -4.02 -5.41 22.33
N GLY A 34 -2.71 -5.67 22.41
CA GLY A 34 -1.82 -5.75 21.26
C GLY A 34 -1.29 -4.39 20.78
N VAL A 35 -0.16 -4.42 20.09
CA VAL A 35 0.51 -3.26 19.49
C VAL A 35 0.64 -3.45 17.99
N VAL A 36 0.17 -2.46 17.24
CA VAL A 36 0.38 -2.42 15.79
C VAL A 36 1.86 -2.17 15.48
N ARG A 37 2.48 -3.09 14.75
CA ARG A 37 3.86 -2.99 14.24
C ARG A 37 3.88 -3.27 12.74
N GLU A 38 3.87 -2.21 11.94
CA GLU A 38 3.74 -2.27 10.48
C GLU A 38 4.77 -3.21 9.84
N ARG A 39 6.05 -3.14 10.24
CA ARG A 39 7.10 -4.03 9.72
C ARG A 39 6.82 -5.52 9.89
N ILE A 40 6.24 -5.92 11.03
CA ILE A 40 5.97 -7.33 11.31
C ILE A 40 4.83 -7.83 10.41
N PHE A 41 3.80 -7.01 10.22
CA PHE A 41 2.76 -7.28 9.22
C PHE A 41 3.35 -7.34 7.80
N CYS A 42 4.24 -6.42 7.44
CA CYS A 42 4.88 -6.39 6.13
C CYS A 42 5.74 -7.63 5.85
N TYR A 43 6.47 -8.17 6.84
CA TYR A 43 7.25 -9.39 6.64
C TYR A 43 6.39 -10.60 6.35
N GLU A 44 5.28 -10.77 7.07
CA GLU A 44 4.34 -11.86 6.79
C GLU A 44 3.66 -11.67 5.43
N LEU A 45 3.16 -10.47 5.14
CA LEU A 45 2.55 -10.18 3.85
C LEU A 45 3.52 -10.45 2.69
N TYR A 46 4.79 -10.05 2.84
CA TYR A 46 5.84 -10.35 1.87
C TYR A 46 6.02 -11.86 1.69
N HIS A 47 6.09 -12.63 2.78
CA HIS A 47 6.18 -14.08 2.72
C HIS A 47 5.00 -14.69 1.93
N GLN A 48 3.76 -14.30 2.25
CA GLN A 48 2.56 -14.78 1.55
C GLN A 48 2.56 -14.41 0.06
N MET A 49 2.97 -13.18 -0.28
CA MET A 49 3.11 -12.76 -1.67
C MET A 49 4.11 -13.62 -2.43
N ARG A 50 5.26 -13.96 -1.82
CA ARG A 50 6.30 -14.81 -2.45
C ARG A 50 5.83 -16.25 -2.66
N LEU A 51 5.07 -16.82 -1.72
CA LEU A 51 4.46 -18.15 -1.90
C LEU A 51 3.51 -18.17 -3.08
N ILE A 52 2.56 -17.24 -3.14
CA ILE A 52 1.56 -17.14 -4.21
C ILE A 52 2.24 -16.87 -5.56
N GLN A 53 3.23 -15.99 -5.59
CA GLN A 53 4.03 -15.72 -6.78
C GLN A 53 4.64 -16.99 -7.35
N SER A 54 5.27 -17.81 -6.50
CA SER A 54 5.88 -19.07 -6.92
C SER A 54 4.85 -20.06 -7.43
N THR A 55 3.70 -20.20 -6.76
CA THR A 55 2.62 -21.10 -7.18
C THR A 55 2.02 -20.68 -8.53
N ARG A 56 1.97 -19.37 -8.83
CA ARG A 56 1.41 -18.84 -10.08
C ARG A 56 2.42 -18.73 -11.23
N GLY A 57 3.70 -19.03 -10.99
CA GLY A 57 4.75 -18.88 -12.00
C GLY A 57 5.01 -17.42 -12.40
N LEU A 58 4.70 -16.44 -11.54
CA LEU A 58 4.87 -15.01 -11.82
C LEU A 58 6.30 -14.54 -11.49
N THR A 59 7.32 -15.25 -11.97
CA THR A 59 8.73 -15.05 -11.58
C THR A 59 9.45 -13.98 -12.39
N ASP A 60 8.88 -13.53 -13.51
CA ASP A 60 9.49 -12.52 -14.37
C ASP A 60 9.54 -11.13 -13.72
N ILE A 61 8.65 -10.88 -12.76
CA ILE A 61 8.63 -9.66 -11.95
C ILE A 61 9.09 -10.01 -10.54
N GLN A 62 9.98 -9.22 -9.98
CA GLN A 62 10.49 -9.39 -8.62
C GLN A 62 9.69 -8.55 -7.64
N ILE A 63 9.34 -9.14 -6.50
CA ILE A 63 8.75 -8.45 -5.36
C ILE A 63 9.87 -8.24 -4.34
N HIS A 64 10.17 -6.98 -4.02
CA HIS A 64 11.17 -6.63 -3.01
C HIS A 64 10.56 -5.72 -1.94
N GLY A 65 10.98 -5.91 -0.69
CA GLY A 65 10.64 -5.04 0.43
C GLY A 65 11.73 -4.00 0.71
N GLU A 66 11.33 -2.85 1.26
CA GLU A 66 12.20 -1.78 1.77
C GLU A 66 13.38 -1.40 0.83
N ILE A 67 13.15 -1.30 -0.48
CA ILE A 67 14.22 -0.89 -1.40
C ILE A 67 14.67 0.54 -1.10
N ASP A 68 15.97 0.72 -0.89
CA ASP A 68 16.58 2.04 -0.87
C ASP A 68 16.53 2.69 -2.26
N LYS A 69 15.64 3.68 -2.42
CA LYS A 69 15.54 4.48 -3.65
C LYS A 69 16.32 5.79 -3.56
N SER A 70 17.06 6.04 -2.48
CA SER A 70 17.77 7.30 -2.23
C SER A 70 18.93 7.59 -3.20
N GLY A 71 19.47 6.53 -3.84
CA GLY A 71 20.55 6.60 -4.82
C GLY A 71 20.11 6.77 -6.29
N HIS A 72 18.80 6.72 -6.59
CA HIS A 72 18.34 6.92 -7.97
C HIS A 72 18.43 8.40 -8.36
N VAL A 73 19.21 8.70 -9.40
CA VAL A 73 19.58 10.05 -9.90
C VAL A 73 18.36 10.92 -10.28
N GLY A 74 17.16 10.35 -10.36
CA GLY A 74 15.91 11.06 -10.68
C GLY A 74 15.03 11.45 -9.49
N PHE A 75 15.38 11.07 -8.24
CA PHE A 75 14.64 11.52 -7.06
C PHE A 75 15.25 12.79 -6.50
N ASP A 76 14.43 13.83 -6.35
CA ASP A 76 14.79 15.00 -5.56
C ASP A 76 15.22 14.55 -4.15
N ARG A 77 16.22 15.21 -3.56
CA ARG A 77 16.78 14.83 -2.24
C ARG A 77 15.71 14.78 -1.14
N ASN A 78 14.60 15.50 -1.34
CA ASN A 78 13.45 15.56 -0.45
C ASN A 78 12.36 14.49 -0.72
N ALA A 79 12.49 13.70 -1.79
CA ALA A 79 11.55 12.63 -2.17
C ALA A 79 12.08 11.23 -1.84
N ARG A 80 13.15 11.14 -1.04
CA ARG A 80 13.78 9.89 -0.60
C ARG A 80 12.94 9.18 0.45
N LYS A 81 11.87 8.52 0.00
CA LYS A 81 11.10 7.58 0.82
C LYS A 81 11.27 6.18 0.25
N ASN A 82 11.58 5.23 1.14
CA ASN A 82 11.65 3.82 0.77
C ASN A 82 10.22 3.27 0.87
N PRO A 83 9.63 2.83 -0.24
CA PRO A 83 8.33 2.18 -0.20
C PRO A 83 8.43 0.84 0.54
N ASP A 84 7.33 0.40 1.14
CA ASP A 84 7.28 -0.88 1.84
C ASP A 84 7.53 -2.04 0.86
N PHE A 85 6.89 -2.00 -0.32
CA PHE A 85 7.15 -2.96 -1.40
C PHE A 85 7.23 -2.32 -2.78
N VAL A 86 7.96 -2.98 -3.66
CA VAL A 86 7.92 -2.72 -5.11
C VAL A 86 7.82 -4.01 -5.89
N PHE A 87 7.10 -3.93 -7.01
CA PHE A 87 6.99 -4.96 -8.04
C PHE A 87 7.70 -4.42 -9.27
N HIS A 88 8.83 -5.02 -9.64
CA HIS A 88 9.65 -4.52 -10.74
C HIS A 88 10.44 -5.61 -11.47
N ILE A 89 10.93 -5.32 -12.66
CA ILE A 89 12.00 -6.09 -13.30
C ILE A 89 13.34 -5.41 -12.95
N PRO A 90 14.23 -6.05 -12.17
CA PRO A 90 15.50 -5.44 -11.79
C PRO A 90 16.31 -5.00 -13.01
N GLY A 91 16.87 -3.80 -12.97
CA GLY A 91 17.68 -3.24 -14.05
C GLY A 91 16.89 -2.61 -15.21
N MET A 92 15.55 -2.64 -15.19
CA MET A 92 14.71 -2.04 -16.24
C MET A 92 13.70 -1.05 -15.65
N MET A 93 13.87 0.26 -15.90
CA MET A 93 12.92 1.27 -15.39
C MET A 93 11.51 1.12 -15.97
N GLN A 94 11.37 0.70 -17.24
CA GLN A 94 10.06 0.40 -17.83
C GLN A 94 9.42 -0.88 -17.28
N GLY A 95 10.14 -1.67 -16.49
CA GLY A 95 9.64 -2.87 -15.83
C GLY A 95 9.06 -2.62 -14.43
N ASN A 96 8.97 -1.36 -13.98
CA ASN A 96 8.34 -0.99 -12.71
C ASN A 96 6.83 -1.13 -12.82
N ALA A 97 6.21 -2.07 -12.11
CA ALA A 97 4.77 -2.29 -12.21
C ALA A 97 4.00 -1.54 -11.10
N ILE A 98 4.30 -1.86 -9.83
CA ILE A 98 3.52 -1.40 -8.68
C ILE A 98 4.46 -0.96 -7.55
N VAL A 99 4.09 0.13 -6.88
CA VAL A 99 4.67 0.56 -5.60
C VAL A 99 3.62 0.45 -4.50
N VAL A 100 4.00 -0.01 -3.31
CA VAL A 100 3.07 -0.28 -2.21
C VAL A 100 3.53 0.39 -0.92
N GLU A 101 2.59 1.00 -0.21
CA GLU A 101 2.74 1.54 1.15
C GLU A 101 1.69 0.89 2.06
N VAL A 102 2.06 0.61 3.31
CA VAL A 102 1.24 -0.10 4.28
C VAL A 102 1.05 0.74 5.54
N LYS A 103 -0.21 0.85 6.00
CA LYS A 103 -0.58 1.57 7.21
C LYS A 103 -1.47 0.73 8.12
N GLY A 104 -1.07 0.63 9.38
CA GLY A 104 -1.81 -0.11 10.41
C GLY A 104 -2.53 0.76 11.43
N LYS A 105 -2.31 2.08 11.36
CA LYS A 105 -2.91 3.10 12.22
C LYS A 105 -3.29 4.29 11.35
N ILE A 106 -4.52 4.78 11.52
CA ILE A 106 -5.03 5.90 10.71
C ILE A 106 -5.55 7.06 11.57
N GLU A 107 -5.80 6.87 12.85
CA GLU A 107 -6.44 7.87 13.71
C GLU A 107 -5.45 8.90 14.29
N GLY A 108 -5.97 10.09 14.63
CA GLY A 108 -5.20 11.14 15.32
C GLY A 108 -3.96 11.58 14.53
N ASN A 109 -2.80 11.57 15.17
CA ASN A 109 -1.54 12.01 14.54
C ASN A 109 -1.07 11.10 13.38
N TYR A 110 -1.70 9.94 13.16
CA TYR A 110 -1.38 9.05 12.05
C TYR A 110 -2.04 9.43 10.72
N GLN A 111 -3.08 10.29 10.74
CA GLN A 111 -3.77 10.75 9.52
C GLN A 111 -2.80 11.41 8.53
N GLU A 112 -1.89 12.26 9.03
CA GLU A 112 -0.84 12.91 8.23
C GLU A 112 0.12 11.91 7.59
N GLY A 113 0.38 10.78 8.23
CA GLY A 113 1.20 9.71 7.68
C GLY A 113 0.55 9.12 6.43
N VAL A 114 -0.74 8.80 6.51
CA VAL A 114 -1.52 8.28 5.38
C VAL A 114 -1.52 9.26 4.20
N TYR A 115 -1.77 10.55 4.46
CA TYR A 115 -1.72 11.58 3.42
C TYR A 115 -0.34 11.67 2.75
N LYS A 116 0.74 11.67 3.54
CA LYS A 116 2.11 11.72 3.00
C LYS A 116 2.44 10.52 2.13
N ASP A 117 1.89 9.35 2.45
CA ASP A 117 2.08 8.14 1.66
C ASP A 117 1.33 8.22 0.34
N ILE A 118 0.09 8.72 0.32
CA ILE A 118 -0.64 8.99 -0.92
C ILE A 118 0.13 9.98 -1.81
N VAL A 119 0.65 11.07 -1.24
CA VAL A 119 1.50 12.02 -1.98
C VAL A 119 2.75 11.34 -2.54
N THR A 120 3.32 10.40 -1.79
CA THR A 120 4.51 9.65 -2.21
C THR A 120 4.19 8.70 -3.36
N LEU A 121 3.12 7.90 -3.23
CA LEU A 121 2.61 7.03 -4.28
C LEU A 121 2.28 7.82 -5.55
N SER A 122 1.62 8.98 -5.41
CA SER A 122 1.33 9.89 -6.51
C SER A 122 2.61 10.29 -7.27
N LYS A 123 3.67 10.66 -6.55
CA LYS A 123 4.98 10.97 -7.15
C LYS A 123 5.57 9.77 -7.89
N PHE A 124 5.52 8.57 -7.31
CA PHE A 124 6.03 7.35 -7.96
C PHE A 124 5.24 6.96 -9.22
N THR A 125 3.94 7.22 -9.26
CA THR A 125 3.09 6.92 -10.43
C THR A 125 3.10 8.00 -11.51
N ASN A 126 3.85 9.09 -11.26
CA ASN A 126 4.10 10.13 -12.24
C ASN A 126 5.06 9.63 -13.34
N TYR A 127 4.98 10.21 -14.54
CA TYR A 127 5.62 9.75 -15.77
C TYR A 127 7.15 9.53 -15.67
N LYS A 128 7.82 10.11 -14.69
CA LYS A 128 9.27 10.02 -14.49
C LYS A 128 9.74 8.69 -13.90
N HIS A 129 8.87 7.95 -13.22
CA HIS A 129 9.28 6.75 -12.45
C HIS A 129 8.66 5.45 -12.95
N TYR A 130 7.80 5.54 -13.98
CA TYR A 130 7.23 4.43 -14.75
C TYR A 130 6.40 3.40 -13.94
N TYR A 131 6.09 3.62 -12.66
CA TYR A 131 5.12 2.77 -11.97
C TYR A 131 3.73 3.01 -12.52
N HIS A 132 3.04 1.92 -12.87
CA HIS A 132 1.72 1.96 -13.48
C HIS A 132 0.64 2.24 -12.44
N SER A 133 0.84 1.81 -11.19
CA SER A 133 -0.09 2.04 -10.09
C SER A 133 0.61 2.11 -8.73
N GLY A 134 0.02 2.86 -7.81
CA GLY A 134 0.41 2.93 -6.41
C GLY A 134 -0.68 2.29 -5.55
N ILE A 135 -0.30 1.45 -4.60
CA ILE A 135 -1.23 0.76 -3.71
C ILE A 135 -0.99 1.22 -2.28
N LEU A 136 -2.05 1.69 -1.63
CA LEU A 136 -2.08 1.94 -0.20
C LEU A 136 -2.86 0.81 0.48
N ILE A 137 -2.19 0.03 1.31
CA ILE A 137 -2.82 -1.03 2.12
C ILE A 137 -3.10 -0.47 3.51
N ILE A 138 -4.37 -0.48 3.90
CA ILE A 138 -4.84 -0.12 5.24
C ILE A 138 -5.23 -1.42 5.96
N TYR A 139 -4.46 -1.82 6.96
CA TYR A 139 -4.79 -2.99 7.78
C TYR A 139 -5.29 -2.60 9.17
N ASN A 140 -6.04 -3.48 9.84
CA ASN A 140 -6.83 -3.24 11.08
C ASN A 140 -8.15 -2.48 10.90
N TYR A 141 -8.51 -2.09 9.68
CA TYR A 141 -9.72 -1.31 9.41
C TYR A 141 -10.50 -1.92 8.25
N THR A 142 -11.82 -1.90 8.36
CA THR A 142 -12.72 -2.06 7.21
C THR A 142 -12.64 -0.85 6.29
N TYR A 143 -13.18 -0.99 5.08
CA TYR A 143 -13.36 0.13 4.17
C TYR A 143 -14.22 1.24 4.78
N ASP A 144 -15.35 0.90 5.40
CA ASP A 144 -16.27 1.89 6.00
C ASP A 144 -15.61 2.63 7.16
N GLU A 145 -14.85 1.93 8.02
CA GLU A 145 -14.07 2.58 9.07
C GLU A 145 -13.02 3.52 8.48
N PHE A 146 -12.34 3.13 7.39
CA PHE A 146 -11.38 4.00 6.72
C PHE A 146 -12.06 5.23 6.12
N LEU A 147 -13.18 5.07 5.42
CA LEU A 147 -13.96 6.17 4.85
C LEU A 147 -14.43 7.15 5.92
N HIS A 148 -14.98 6.64 7.02
CA HIS A 148 -15.44 7.46 8.14
C HIS A 148 -14.30 8.24 8.81
N ASN A 149 -13.15 7.61 9.05
CA ASN A 149 -12.03 8.22 9.78
C ASN A 149 -11.14 9.13 8.92
N MET A 150 -11.08 8.89 7.60
CA MET A 150 -10.10 9.51 6.71
C MET A 150 -10.70 10.24 5.53
N GLY A 151 -11.96 9.99 5.16
CA GLY A 151 -12.59 10.49 3.93
C GLY A 151 -12.48 12.01 3.80
N GLU A 152 -13.10 12.73 4.73
CA GLU A 152 -13.10 14.20 4.73
C GLU A 152 -11.69 14.80 4.81
N PHE A 153 -10.83 14.26 5.69
CA PHE A 153 -9.46 14.73 5.83
C PHE A 153 -8.67 14.58 4.51
N LEU A 154 -8.74 13.41 3.87
CA LEU A 154 -8.02 13.15 2.63
C LEU A 154 -8.60 13.97 1.47
N LYS A 155 -9.92 14.05 1.33
CA LYS A 155 -10.58 14.85 0.29
C LYS A 155 -10.13 16.30 0.34
N ASN A 156 -10.21 16.94 1.50
CA ASN A 156 -9.81 18.32 1.67
C ASN A 156 -8.32 18.53 1.37
N ARG A 157 -7.43 17.70 1.93
CA ARG A 157 -5.98 17.86 1.77
C ARG A 157 -5.50 17.57 0.35
N LEU A 158 -6.02 16.53 -0.31
CA LEU A 158 -5.63 16.17 -1.67
C LEU A 158 -6.12 17.21 -2.68
N GLN A 159 -7.34 17.75 -2.49
CA GLN A 159 -7.87 18.83 -3.33
C GLN A 159 -7.08 20.13 -3.16
N GLU A 160 -6.84 20.57 -1.91
CA GLU A 160 -6.06 21.78 -1.60
C GLU A 160 -4.67 21.74 -2.26
N ASN A 161 -4.01 20.58 -2.20
CA ASN A 161 -2.65 20.39 -2.69
C ASN A 161 -2.59 19.87 -4.14
N LYS A 162 -3.74 19.71 -4.81
CA LYS A 162 -3.87 19.23 -6.20
C LYS A 162 -3.07 17.95 -6.47
N VAL A 163 -3.16 17.00 -5.55
CA VAL A 163 -2.41 15.73 -5.62
C VAL A 163 -3.09 14.81 -6.65
N PRO A 164 -2.38 14.30 -7.67
CA PRO A 164 -2.94 13.32 -8.60
C PRO A 164 -3.27 11.99 -7.91
N THR A 165 -4.45 11.43 -8.19
CA THR A 165 -5.01 10.26 -7.52
C THR A 165 -5.46 9.14 -8.48
N ASP A 166 -5.39 9.37 -9.79
CA ASP A 166 -5.94 8.51 -10.86
C ASP A 166 -5.33 7.10 -10.93
N LYS A 167 -4.11 6.94 -10.43
CA LYS A 167 -3.36 5.66 -10.43
C LYS A 167 -3.27 4.99 -9.06
N ILE A 168 -3.94 5.56 -8.05
CA ILE A 168 -3.83 5.08 -6.67
C ILE A 168 -5.01 4.17 -6.34
N ILE A 169 -4.69 3.04 -5.72
CA ILE A 169 -5.64 2.02 -5.28
C ILE A 169 -5.50 1.88 -3.76
N ILE A 170 -6.63 1.75 -3.08
CA ILE A 170 -6.71 1.47 -1.66
C ILE A 170 -7.15 0.02 -1.48
N ILE A 171 -6.47 -0.69 -0.58
CA ILE A 171 -6.89 -2.02 -0.11
C ILE A 171 -7.09 -1.97 1.39
N CYS A 172 -8.31 -2.17 1.86
CA CYS A 172 -8.63 -2.25 3.30
C CYS A 172 -8.77 -3.70 3.74
N LYS A 173 -8.10 -4.08 4.83
CA LYS A 173 -8.15 -5.43 5.40
C LYS A 173 -8.20 -5.37 6.92
N LYS A 174 -9.32 -5.76 7.53
CA LYS A 174 -9.52 -5.62 8.99
C LYS A 174 -8.85 -6.72 9.81
N SER A 175 -9.04 -7.96 9.41
CA SER A 175 -8.57 -9.17 10.10
C SER A 175 -8.59 -10.33 9.12
N LYS A 176 -7.99 -11.48 9.47
CA LYS A 176 -7.98 -12.67 8.61
C LYS A 176 -9.39 -13.07 8.17
N SER A 177 -10.35 -13.05 9.09
CA SER A 177 -11.75 -13.47 8.85
C SER A 177 -12.59 -12.51 8.00
N ILE A 178 -12.15 -11.26 7.81
CA ILE A 178 -12.91 -10.24 7.07
C ILE A 178 -12.23 -10.03 5.71
N PRO A 179 -12.88 -10.33 4.58
CA PRO A 179 -12.28 -10.16 3.26
C PRO A 179 -11.78 -8.74 3.00
N SER A 180 -10.69 -8.62 2.26
CA SER A 180 -10.19 -7.33 1.81
C SER A 180 -11.13 -6.65 0.81
N VAL A 181 -11.21 -5.33 0.89
CA VAL A 181 -11.97 -4.47 -0.03
C VAL A 181 -10.98 -3.62 -0.83
N ILE A 182 -11.17 -3.57 -2.15
CA ILE A 182 -10.28 -2.86 -3.09
C ILE A 182 -11.09 -1.77 -3.79
N LYS A 183 -10.58 -0.54 -3.74
CA LYS A 183 -11.21 0.64 -4.36
C LYS A 183 -10.15 1.51 -5.00
N LYS A 184 -10.50 2.23 -6.07
CA LYS A 184 -9.64 3.34 -6.54
C LYS A 184 -9.76 4.50 -5.57
N LEU A 185 -8.71 5.30 -5.46
CA LEU A 185 -8.73 6.49 -4.61
C LEU A 185 -9.76 7.52 -5.09
N ASN A 186 -9.98 7.67 -6.39
CA ASN A 186 -11.02 8.58 -6.90
C ASN A 186 -12.42 8.16 -6.45
N ASP A 187 -12.77 6.88 -6.64
CA ASP A 187 -14.06 6.34 -6.22
C ASP A 187 -14.26 6.53 -4.70
N PHE A 188 -13.21 6.30 -3.90
CA PHE A 188 -13.23 6.57 -2.45
C PHE A 188 -13.53 8.04 -2.14
N LEU A 189 -12.94 8.98 -2.87
CA LEU A 189 -13.12 10.42 -2.64
C LEU A 189 -14.50 10.93 -3.08
N GLU A 190 -15.11 10.29 -4.08
CA GLU A 190 -16.48 10.57 -4.53
C GLU A 190 -17.53 10.09 -3.53
N GLU A 191 -17.23 9.04 -2.76
CA GLU A 191 -18.10 8.49 -1.71
C GLU A 191 -18.07 9.30 -0.39
N VAL A 192 -17.16 10.25 -0.24
CA VAL A 192 -17.12 11.14 0.94
C VAL A 192 -18.20 12.20 0.80
N GLU A 193 -19.18 12.19 1.70
CA GLU A 193 -20.26 13.19 1.80
C GLU A 193 -19.74 14.59 2.17
#